data_AF-W0RIP2-F1
#
_entry.id   AF-W0RIP2-F1
#
_cell.length_a   1.000
_cell.length_b   1.000
_cell.length_c   1.000
_cell.angle_alpha   90.00
_cell.angle_beta   90.00
_cell.angle_gamma   90.00
#
_symmetry.space_group_name_H-M   'P 1'
#
loop_
_entity.id
_entity.type
_entity.pdbx_description
1 polymer ?
#
loop_
_entity_poly.entity_id
_entity_poly.type
_entity_poly.pdbx_seq_one_letter_code
_entity_poly.pdbx_strand_id
1 'polypeptide(L)'
;MSAGSARRLLTGVARNGVLWGIAWFALALVTIIALRTIGVVVPATIGVLDAIGMAIRVGVVGGIAGGVFAAFISLFYRGRRLSEIHPVRFGLGGAIVAELFMVAFFAITNLGFPPLADVLSDLIVAPLFGGIAAGASMWLAQRAEAVPGEDDAPAGVADR
;
A
#
# COMPACT_ATOMS: atom_id res chain seq x y z
N MET A 1 -11.54 -11.96 21.96
CA MET A 1 -10.90 -12.54 20.75
C MET A 1 -10.20 -13.83 21.16
N SER A 2 -10.45 -14.96 20.49
CA SER A 2 -9.79 -16.23 20.85
C SER A 2 -8.32 -16.26 20.39
N ALA A 3 -7.47 -17.03 21.08
CA ALA A 3 -6.04 -17.17 20.74
C ALA A 3 -5.82 -17.59 19.27
N GLY A 4 -6.69 -18.47 18.74
CA GLY A 4 -6.67 -18.86 17.33
C GLY A 4 -7.00 -17.74 16.35
N SER A 5 -7.89 -16.81 16.73
CA SER A 5 -8.24 -15.65 15.92
C SER A 5 -7.11 -14.60 15.89
N ALA A 6 -6.45 -14.41 17.03
CA ALA A 6 -5.30 -13.51 17.15
C ALA A 6 -4.12 -13.99 16.28
N ARG A 7 -3.81 -15.29 16.32
CA ARG A 7 -2.73 -15.87 15.51
C ARG A 7 -3.00 -15.73 14.01
N ARG A 8 -4.23 -15.94 13.56
CA ARG A 8 -4.60 -15.78 12.14
C ARG A 8 -4.48 -14.32 11.69
N LEU A 9 -4.93 -13.37 12.52
CA LEU A 9 -4.76 -11.94 12.28
C LEU A 9 -3.28 -11.58 12.12
N LEU A 10 -2.45 -11.94 13.11
CA LEU A 10 -1.01 -11.66 13.09
C LEU A 10 -0.32 -12.27 11.87
N THR A 11 -0.68 -13.50 11.51
CA THR A 11 -0.12 -14.17 10.33
C THR A 11 -0.53 -13.46 9.04
N GLY A 12 -1.80 -13.02 8.92
CA GLY A 12 -2.28 -12.27 7.76
C GLY A 12 -1.59 -10.91 7.64
N VAL A 13 -1.49 -10.17 8.74
CA VAL A 13 -0.77 -8.89 8.81
C VAL A 13 0.70 -9.05 8.42
N ALA A 14 1.39 -10.07 8.97
CA ALA A 14 2.79 -10.34 8.66
C ALA A 14 2.99 -10.70 7.18
N ARG A 15 2.14 -11.59 6.62
CA ARG A 15 2.22 -11.96 5.20
C ARG A 15 1.98 -10.76 4.29
N ASN A 16 0.98 -9.93 4.60
CA ASN A 16 0.70 -8.74 3.81
C ASN A 16 1.86 -7.73 3.90
N GLY A 17 2.43 -7.54 5.09
CA GLY A 17 3.61 -6.72 5.27
C GLY A 17 4.80 -7.23 4.46
N VAL A 18 5.09 -8.53 4.45
CA VAL A 18 6.17 -9.09 3.63
C VAL A 18 5.93 -8.85 2.14
N LEU A 19 4.71 -9.11 1.63
CA LEU A 19 4.37 -8.91 0.23
C LEU A 19 4.53 -7.45 -0.20
N TRP A 20 3.99 -6.52 0.58
CA TRP A 20 4.14 -5.08 0.32
C TRP A 20 5.59 -4.64 0.43
N GLY A 21 6.36 -5.18 1.37
CA GLY A 21 7.77 -4.85 1.48
C GLY A 21 8.59 -5.30 0.28
N ILE A 22 8.33 -6.51 -0.24
CA ILE A 22 8.97 -7.00 -1.47
C ILE A 22 8.56 -6.13 -2.67
N ALA A 23 7.27 -5.79 -2.79
CA ALA A 23 6.77 -4.97 -3.89
C ALA A 23 7.43 -3.58 -3.91
N TRP A 24 7.49 -2.91 -2.75
CA TRP A 24 8.11 -1.60 -2.62
C TRP A 24 9.63 -1.64 -2.80
N PHE A 25 10.30 -2.69 -2.31
CA PHE A 25 11.72 -2.93 -2.59
C PHE A 25 11.98 -3.03 -4.10
N ALA A 26 11.22 -3.89 -4.79
CA ALA A 26 11.39 -4.12 -6.22
C ALA A 26 11.10 -2.85 -7.02
N LEU A 27 10.02 -2.14 -6.69
CA LEU A 27 9.67 -0.87 -7.31
C LEU A 27 10.77 0.18 -7.15
N ALA A 28 11.31 0.33 -5.93
CA ALA A 28 12.40 1.26 -5.67
C ALA A 28 13.65 0.90 -6.48
N LEU A 29 14.03 -0.39 -6.50
CA LEU A 29 15.19 -0.86 -7.23
C LEU A 29 15.05 -0.62 -8.74
N VAL A 30 13.90 -0.98 -9.32
CA VAL A 30 13.60 -0.74 -10.75
C VAL A 30 13.62 0.76 -11.06
N THR A 31 13.03 1.59 -10.20
CA THR A 31 13.02 3.05 -10.37
C THR A 31 14.43 3.62 -10.38
N ILE A 32 15.28 3.20 -9.42
CA ILE A 32 16.67 3.66 -9.36
C ILE A 32 17.46 3.25 -10.61
N ILE A 33 17.28 2.00 -11.08
CA ILE A 33 17.92 1.52 -12.30
C ILE A 33 17.44 2.33 -13.51
N ALA A 34 16.12 2.53 -13.66
CA ALA A 34 15.53 3.26 -14.77
C ALA A 34 16.02 4.73 -14.82
N LEU A 35 16.03 5.42 -13.69
CA LEU A 35 16.55 6.79 -13.59
C LEU A 35 18.02 6.88 -14.00
N ARG A 36 18.84 5.89 -13.61
CA ARG A 36 20.24 5.80 -14.02
C ARG A 36 20.39 5.57 -15.53
N THR A 37 19.50 4.78 -16.14
CA THR A 37 19.56 4.51 -17.59
C THR A 37 19.21 5.72 -18.45
N ILE A 38 18.34 6.61 -17.98
CA ILE A 38 17.93 7.81 -18.73
C ILE A 38 18.82 9.04 -18.43
N GLY A 39 19.94 8.85 -17.73
CA GLY A 39 20.93 9.90 -17.50
C GLY A 39 20.50 10.98 -16.50
N VAL A 40 19.43 10.76 -15.72
CA VAL A 40 19.17 11.59 -14.53
C VAL A 40 20.37 11.40 -13.62
N VAL A 41 21.10 12.48 -13.35
CA VAL A 41 22.36 12.46 -12.59
C VAL A 41 22.06 12.03 -11.16
N VAL A 42 22.07 10.72 -10.94
CA VAL A 42 22.32 10.15 -9.62
C VAL A 42 23.78 10.51 -9.33
N PRO A 43 24.08 11.27 -8.27
CA PRO A 43 25.45 11.66 -7.94
C PRO A 43 26.36 10.44 -8.02
N ALA A 44 27.51 10.56 -8.69
CA ALA A 44 28.46 9.45 -8.85
C ALA A 44 28.95 8.87 -7.50
N THR A 45 28.67 9.56 -6.40
CA THR A 45 28.88 9.15 -5.02
C THR A 45 27.90 8.08 -4.52
N ILE A 46 26.78 7.82 -5.20
CA ILE A 46 25.83 6.77 -4.83
C ILE A 46 26.25 5.48 -5.55
N GLY A 47 26.92 4.59 -4.82
CA GLY A 47 27.32 3.29 -5.31
C GLY A 47 26.12 2.36 -5.53
N VAL A 48 26.34 1.24 -6.22
CA VAL A 48 25.32 0.18 -6.38
C VAL A 48 24.84 -0.34 -5.02
N LEU A 49 25.74 -0.40 -4.04
CA LEU A 49 25.41 -0.81 -2.68
C LEU A 49 24.50 0.21 -1.97
N ASP A 50 24.68 1.51 -2.22
CA ASP A 50 23.80 2.55 -1.66
C ASP A 50 22.41 2.49 -2.27
N ALA A 51 22.31 2.21 -3.57
CA ALA A 51 21.04 1.99 -4.26
C ALA A 51 20.28 0.79 -3.69
N ILE A 52 20.98 -0.33 -3.46
CA ILE A 52 20.40 -1.52 -2.82
C ILE A 52 19.99 -1.20 -1.38
N GLY A 53 20.84 -0.52 -0.62
CA GLY A 53 20.54 -0.10 0.75
C GLY A 53 19.29 0.80 0.82
N MET A 54 19.14 1.73 -0.12
CA MET A 54 17.96 2.58 -0.23
C MET A 54 16.71 1.76 -0.57
N ALA A 55 16.79 0.86 -1.57
CA ALA A 55 15.68 -0.03 -1.92
C ALA A 55 15.25 -0.90 -0.74
N ILE A 56 16.19 -1.43 0.05
CA ILE A 56 15.89 -2.19 1.28
C ILE A 56 15.11 -1.33 2.27
N ARG A 57 15.54 -0.08 2.52
CA ARG A 57 14.83 0.85 3.42
C ARG A 57 13.42 1.11 2.92
N VAL A 58 13.23 1.36 1.63
CA VAL A 58 11.90 1.56 1.03
C VAL A 58 11.04 0.30 1.20
N GLY A 59 11.61 -0.88 0.99
CA GLY A 59 10.93 -2.15 1.23
C GLY A 59 10.51 -2.35 2.68
N VAL A 60 11.36 -2.02 3.65
CA VAL A 60 11.01 -2.10 5.08
C VAL A 60 9.84 -1.18 5.40
N VAL A 61 9.89 0.08 4.97
CA VAL A 61 8.81 1.05 5.19
C VAL A 61 7.51 0.56 4.52
N GLY A 62 7.61 0.07 3.29
CA GLY A 62 6.50 -0.49 2.53
C GLY A 62 5.84 -1.68 3.24
N GLY A 63 6.65 -2.55 3.84
CA GLY A 63 6.14 -3.68 4.59
C GLY A 63 5.47 -3.29 5.91
N ILE A 64 6.00 -2.28 6.60
CA ILE A 64 5.35 -1.72 7.79
C ILE A 64 3.97 -1.15 7.41
N ALA A 65 3.90 -0.31 6.38
CA ALA A 65 2.63 0.28 5.94
C ALA A 65 1.63 -0.77 5.45
N GLY A 66 2.07 -1.76 4.68
CA GLY A 66 1.22 -2.87 4.25
C GLY A 66 0.68 -3.69 5.43
N GLY A 67 1.50 -3.89 6.46
CA GLY A 67 1.08 -4.53 7.72
C GLY A 67 0.05 -3.69 8.48
N VAL A 68 0.31 -2.39 8.67
CA VAL A 68 -0.62 -1.45 9.32
C VAL A 68 -1.95 -1.38 8.56
N PHE A 69 -1.91 -1.34 7.24
CA PHE A 69 -3.11 -1.34 6.41
C PHE A 69 -3.91 -2.64 6.55
N ALA A 70 -3.25 -3.79 6.53
CA ALA A 70 -3.92 -5.08 6.76
C ALA A 70 -4.54 -5.17 8.16
N ALA A 71 -3.85 -4.66 9.17
CA ALA A 71 -4.35 -4.60 10.53
C ALA A 71 -5.59 -3.69 10.61
N PHE A 72 -5.53 -2.50 9.99
CA PHE A 72 -6.66 -1.58 9.87
C PHE A 72 -7.87 -2.27 9.22
N ILE A 73 -7.70 -2.92 8.06
CA ILE A 73 -8.80 -3.62 7.40
C ILE A 73 -9.38 -4.72 8.29
N SER A 74 -8.51 -5.52 8.90
CA SER A 74 -8.91 -6.66 9.71
C SER A 74 -9.57 -6.27 11.04
N LEU A 75 -9.33 -5.06 11.54
CA LEU A 75 -9.94 -4.56 12.77
C LEU A 75 -11.27 -3.85 12.49
N PHE A 76 -11.32 -3.00 11.46
CA PHE A 76 -12.46 -2.12 11.22
C PHE A 76 -13.51 -2.67 10.25
N TYR A 77 -13.13 -3.61 9.37
CA TYR A 77 -13.99 -4.11 8.30
C TYR A 77 -14.15 -5.64 8.28
N ARG A 78 -13.68 -6.34 9.31
CA ARG A 78 -13.80 -7.81 9.39
C ARG A 78 -15.27 -8.24 9.38
N GLY A 79 -15.56 -9.19 8.49
CA GLY A 79 -16.89 -9.79 8.36
C GLY A 79 -17.90 -8.93 7.59
N ARG A 80 -17.49 -7.76 7.09
CA ARG A 80 -18.31 -6.94 6.19
C ARG A 80 -18.11 -7.39 4.75
N ARG A 81 -19.18 -7.34 3.96
CA ARG A 81 -19.08 -7.46 2.49
C ARG A 81 -18.49 -6.18 1.92
N LEU A 82 -17.86 -6.23 0.74
CA LEU A 82 -17.26 -5.02 0.15
C LEU A 82 -18.33 -3.96 -0.10
N SER A 83 -19.55 -4.36 -0.50
CA SER A 83 -20.70 -3.46 -0.70
C SER A 83 -21.15 -2.70 0.56
N GLU A 84 -20.79 -3.16 1.75
CA GLU A 84 -21.13 -2.51 3.03
C GLU A 84 -20.06 -1.49 3.48
N ILE A 85 -18.90 -1.47 2.81
CA ILE A 85 -17.80 -0.58 3.15
C ILE A 85 -18.00 0.77 2.45
N HIS A 86 -18.20 1.85 3.21
CA HIS A 86 -18.32 3.18 2.60
C HIS A 86 -16.98 3.63 1.98
N PRO A 87 -16.87 3.84 0.66
CA PRO A 87 -15.59 4.11 -0.02
C PRO A 87 -14.86 5.32 0.54
N VAL A 88 -15.57 6.40 0.89
CA VAL A 88 -14.96 7.60 1.48
C VAL A 88 -14.34 7.32 2.85
N ARG A 89 -15.00 6.53 3.71
CA ARG A 89 -14.45 6.18 5.04
C ARG A 89 -13.25 5.27 4.92
N PHE A 90 -13.28 4.36 3.94
CA PHE A 90 -12.14 3.54 3.59
C PHE A 90 -10.96 4.40 3.07
N GLY A 91 -11.26 5.36 2.21
CA GLY A 91 -10.31 6.35 1.71
C GLY A 91 -9.66 7.16 2.84
N LEU A 92 -10.42 7.64 3.82
CA LEU A 92 -9.85 8.32 5.00
C LEU A 92 -8.89 7.42 5.79
N GLY A 93 -9.20 6.13 5.91
CA GLY A 93 -8.27 5.16 6.50
C GLY A 93 -6.99 5.02 5.68
N GLY A 94 -7.11 4.93 4.35
CA GLY A 94 -5.98 4.93 3.43
C GLY A 94 -5.12 6.19 3.52
N ALA A 95 -5.74 7.36 3.67
CA ALA A 95 -5.05 8.64 3.85
C ALA A 95 -4.16 8.64 5.09
N ILE A 96 -4.69 8.17 6.23
CA ILE A 96 -3.93 8.08 7.48
C ILE A 96 -2.76 7.11 7.33
N VAL A 97 -2.97 5.95 6.72
CA VAL A 97 -1.89 4.97 6.53
C VAL A 97 -0.82 5.48 5.57
N ALA A 98 -1.20 6.21 4.52
CA ALA A 98 -0.27 6.86 3.60
C ALA A 98 0.59 7.92 4.30
N GLU A 99 -0.01 8.72 5.20
CA GLU A 99 0.76 9.68 6.00
C GLU A 99 1.76 8.99 6.93
N LEU A 100 1.30 7.97 7.66
CA LEU A 100 2.16 7.21 8.55
C LEU A 100 3.33 6.56 7.80
N PHE A 101 3.09 6.12 6.56
CA PHE A 101 4.13 5.64 5.67
C PHE A 101 5.15 6.74 5.34
N MET A 102 4.71 7.95 4.97
CA MET A 102 5.62 9.06 4.64
C MET A 102 6.47 9.48 5.84
N VAL A 103 5.87 9.63 7.02
CA VAL A 103 6.61 9.94 8.26
C VAL A 103 7.64 8.85 8.57
N ALA A 104 7.26 7.57 8.46
CA ALA A 104 8.19 6.46 8.67
C ALA A 104 9.29 6.42 7.60
N PHE A 105 8.97 6.75 6.36
CA PHE A 105 9.91 6.82 5.24
C PHE A 105 11.01 7.84 5.52
N PHE A 106 10.67 9.07 5.90
CA PHE A 106 11.65 10.10 6.22
C PHE A 106 12.52 9.72 7.42
N ALA A 107 11.90 9.15 8.46
CA ALA A 107 12.63 8.70 9.65
C ALA A 107 13.65 7.58 9.34
N ILE A 108 13.29 6.61 8.50
CA ILE A 108 14.13 5.43 8.21
C ILE A 108 15.18 5.71 7.13
N THR A 109 14.90 6.58 6.18
CA THR A 109 15.83 6.86 5.07
C THR A 109 17.00 7.76 5.48
N ASN A 110 17.06 8.25 6.72
CA ASN A 110 18.07 9.19 7.22
C ASN A 110 18.20 10.44 6.34
N LEU A 111 17.12 10.84 5.66
CA LEU A 111 17.06 12.10 4.92
C LEU A 111 16.93 13.32 5.87
N GLY A 112 17.01 13.08 7.18
CA GLY A 112 16.61 14.01 8.22
C GLY A 112 15.10 13.95 8.44
N PHE A 113 14.64 14.28 9.65
CA PHE A 113 13.24 14.68 9.79
C PHE A 113 13.06 15.94 8.94
N PRO A 114 12.09 15.97 8.01
CA PRO A 114 11.85 17.16 7.23
C PRO A 114 11.50 18.30 8.19
N PRO A 115 11.84 19.55 7.85
CA PRO A 115 11.26 20.71 8.51
C PRO A 115 9.76 20.49 8.71
N LEU A 116 9.23 20.86 9.89
CA LEU A 116 7.82 20.62 10.22
C LEU A 116 6.89 21.21 9.14
N ALA A 117 7.26 22.33 8.53
CA ALA A 117 6.52 22.93 7.42
C ALA A 117 6.41 21.99 6.19
N ASP A 118 7.46 21.24 5.85
CA ASP A 118 7.46 20.31 4.73
C ASP A 118 6.58 19.09 5.04
N VAL A 119 6.66 18.56 6.27
CA VAL A 119 5.74 17.51 6.76
C VAL A 119 4.29 17.98 6.71
N LEU A 120 4.03 19.22 7.15
CA LEU A 120 2.68 19.81 7.12
C LEU A 120 2.17 20.06 5.70
N SER A 121 3.05 20.35 4.75
CA SER A 121 2.69 20.46 3.33
C SER A 121 2.40 19.10 2.71
N ASP A 122 3.15 18.08 3.11
CA ASP A 122 2.98 16.70 2.64
C ASP A 122 1.70 16.06 3.19
N LEU A 123 1.26 16.46 4.39
CA LEU A 123 -0.05 16.13 4.98
C LEU A 123 -1.25 16.48 4.08
N ILE A 124 -1.07 17.37 3.11
CA ILE A 124 -2.11 17.72 2.14
C ILE A 124 -2.00 16.82 0.91
N VAL A 125 -0.81 16.46 0.47
CA VAL A 125 -0.60 15.76 -0.80
C VAL A 125 -0.68 14.25 -0.60
N ALA A 126 0.21 13.67 0.20
CA ALA A 126 0.29 12.22 0.37
C ALA A 126 -0.99 11.60 0.94
N PRO A 127 -1.65 12.18 1.97
CA PRO A 127 -2.91 11.65 2.49
C PRO A 127 -4.06 11.83 1.52
N LEU A 128 -4.11 12.94 0.79
CA LEU A 128 -5.15 13.18 -0.20
C LEU A 128 -5.04 12.17 -1.34
N PHE A 129 -3.87 12.02 -1.93
CA PHE A 129 -3.64 11.04 -3.00
C PHE A 129 -3.83 9.61 -2.51
N GLY A 130 -3.26 9.26 -1.36
CA GLY A 130 -3.42 7.94 -0.75
C GLY A 130 -4.88 7.62 -0.44
N GLY A 131 -5.62 8.59 0.09
CA GLY A 131 -7.04 8.43 0.42
C GLY A 131 -7.94 8.35 -0.81
N ILE A 132 -7.70 9.18 -1.83
CA ILE A 132 -8.39 9.10 -3.12
C ILE A 132 -8.11 7.75 -3.77
N ALA A 133 -6.84 7.33 -3.84
CA ALA A 133 -6.45 6.05 -4.43
C ALA A 133 -7.11 4.87 -3.70
N ALA A 134 -7.10 4.87 -2.37
CA ALA A 134 -7.75 3.82 -1.57
C ALA A 134 -9.28 3.82 -1.75
N GLY A 135 -9.91 4.99 -1.71
CA GLY A 135 -11.36 5.14 -1.91
C GLY A 135 -11.80 4.73 -3.31
N ALA A 136 -11.08 5.16 -4.34
CA ALA A 136 -11.34 4.80 -5.73
C ALA A 136 -11.13 3.30 -5.96
N SER A 137 -10.07 2.71 -5.37
CA SER A 137 -9.83 1.25 -5.45
C SER A 137 -10.96 0.47 -4.81
N MET A 138 -11.46 0.90 -3.65
CA MET A 138 -12.62 0.27 -3.00
C MET A 138 -13.88 0.38 -3.86
N TRP A 139 -14.14 1.55 -4.44
CA TRP A 139 -15.29 1.76 -5.32
C TRP A 139 -15.21 0.90 -6.59
N LEU A 140 -14.02 0.76 -7.18
CA LEU A 140 -13.79 -0.15 -8.31
C LEU A 140 -13.99 -1.62 -7.91
N ALA A 141 -13.47 -2.02 -6.75
CA ALA A 141 -13.65 -3.39 -6.25
C ALA A 141 -15.12 -3.74 -6.03
N GLN A 142 -15.92 -2.80 -5.48
CA GLN A 142 -17.36 -2.97 -5.32
C GLN A 142 -18.08 -3.09 -6.66
N ARG A 143 -17.65 -2.36 -7.69
CA ARG A 143 -18.21 -2.48 -9.03
C ARG A 143 -17.86 -3.80 -9.70
N ALA A 144 -16.63 -4.28 -9.54
CA ALA A 144 -16.21 -5.57 -10.08
C ALA A 144 -16.98 -6.74 -9.45
N GLU A 145 -17.30 -6.68 -8.16
CA GLU A 145 -18.12 -7.70 -7.48
C GLU A 145 -19.60 -7.66 -7.91
N ALA A 146 -20.09 -6.52 -8.41
CA ALA A 146 -21.47 -6.37 -8.88
C ALA A 146 -21.71 -6.88 -10.31
N VAL A 147 -20.65 -7.24 -11.05
CA VAL A 147 -20.75 -7.85 -12.37
C VAL A 147 -20.82 -9.38 -12.17
N PRO A 148 -21.93 -10.05 -12.55
CA PRO A 148 -22.01 -11.52 -12.52
C PRO A 148 -20.86 -12.11 -13.34
N GLY A 149 -20.17 -13.11 -12.81
CA GLY A 149 -19.06 -13.75 -13.52
C GLY A 149 -19.58 -14.50 -14.75
N GLU A 150 -18.74 -14.66 -15.78
CA GLU A 150 -19.02 -15.53 -16.94
C GLU A 150 -19.35 -16.98 -16.52
N ASP A 151 -18.96 -17.38 -15.31
CA ASP A 151 -19.27 -18.67 -14.69
C ASP A 151 -20.72 -18.78 -14.14
N ASP A 152 -21.45 -17.67 -14.05
CA ASP A 152 -22.88 -17.62 -13.67
C ASP A 152 -23.82 -17.69 -14.88
N ALA A 153 -23.27 -17.84 -16.10
CA ALA A 153 -24.08 -18.10 -17.28
C ALA A 153 -24.80 -19.46 -17.08
N PRO A 154 -26.15 -19.51 -17.10
CA PRO A 154 -26.86 -20.76 -16.94
C PRO A 154 -26.38 -21.74 -18.01
N ALA A 155 -25.87 -22.90 -17.57
CA ALA A 155 -25.52 -24.02 -18.42
C ALA A 155 -26.78 -24.47 -19.18
N GLY A 156 -27.04 -23.88 -20.35
CA GLY A 156 -28.29 -24.12 -21.06
C GLY A 156 -28.60 -23.25 -22.28
N VAL A 157 -27.71 -22.37 -22.74
CA VAL A 157 -27.93 -21.57 -23.97
C VAL A 157 -26.96 -21.98 -25.08
N ALA A 158 -26.68 -23.28 -25.19
CA ALA A 158 -25.99 -23.87 -26.33
C ALA A 158 -26.81 -25.06 -26.85
N ASP A 159 -28.04 -24.77 -27.28
CA ASP A 159 -28.78 -25.62 -28.22
C ASP A 159 -30.03 -24.86 -28.70
N ARG A 160 -29.85 -23.97 -29.69
CA ARG A 160 -30.86 -23.57 -30.69
C ARG A 160 -30.19 -23.09 -31.96
#